data_AF-A0A3F2TZR8-F1
#
_entry.id   AF-A0A3F2TZR8-F1
#
_cell.length_a   1.000
_cell.length_b   1.000
_cell.length_c   1.000
_cell.angle_alpha   90.00
_cell.angle_beta   90.00
_cell.angle_gamma   90.00
#
_symmetry.space_group_name_H-M   'P 1'
#
loop_
_entity.id
_entity.type
_entity.pdbx_description
1 polymer ?
#
loop_
_entity_poly.entity_id
_entity_poly.type
_entity_poly.pdbx_seq_one_letter_code
_entity_poly.pdbx_strand_id
1 'polypeptide(L)'
;MSSDSLSRNELFQQLREHGVEHLGEVAHAYIETDGALTVFKAKESRPGLPIVPPWEIEPPTEVKATQTAGRDSLVCKQCGTTADRDRSTCLNCNHDVWVRARG
;
A
#
# COMPACT_ATOMS: atom_id res chain seq x y z
N MET A 1 -29.10 -5.45 0.01
CA MET A 1 -27.84 -6.22 -0.05
C MET A 1 -26.79 -5.29 0.52
N SER A 2 -26.33 -5.57 1.75
CA SER A 2 -25.30 -4.79 2.40
C SER A 2 -24.04 -4.87 1.55
N SER A 3 -23.53 -3.75 1.05
CA SER A 3 -22.20 -3.72 0.46
C SER A 3 -21.22 -3.86 1.62
N ASP A 4 -20.85 -5.09 1.97
CA ASP A 4 -19.71 -5.31 2.85
C ASP A 4 -18.48 -4.83 2.09
N SER A 5 -18.08 -3.58 2.36
CA SER A 5 -16.87 -3.00 1.81
C SER A 5 -15.69 -3.72 2.45
N LEU A 6 -14.88 -4.39 1.63
CA LEU A 6 -13.65 -5.04 2.08
C LEU A 6 -12.78 -4.03 2.84
N SER A 7 -12.42 -4.35 4.08
CA SER A 7 -11.53 -3.52 4.87
C SER A 7 -10.09 -3.59 4.31
N ARG A 8 -9.27 -2.59 4.63
CA ARG A 8 -7.84 -2.61 4.25
C ARG A 8 -7.11 -3.84 4.81
N ASN A 9 -7.44 -4.25 6.04
CA ASN A 9 -6.77 -5.36 6.69
C ASN A 9 -7.10 -6.69 5.99
N GLU A 10 -8.36 -6.90 5.61
CA GLU A 10 -8.79 -8.08 4.84
C GLU A 10 -8.16 -8.08 3.45
N LEU A 11 -8.15 -6.94 2.74
CA LEU A 11 -7.45 -6.83 1.46
C LEU A 11 -5.97 -7.18 1.59
N PHE A 12 -5.30 -6.65 2.61
CA PHE A 12 -3.88 -6.94 2.85
C PHE A 12 -3.64 -8.39 3.25
N GLN A 13 -4.56 -9.01 3.97
CA GLN A 13 -4.49 -10.45 4.25
C GLN A 13 -4.56 -11.27 2.96
N GLN A 14 -5.56 -11.01 2.12
CA GLN A 14 -5.73 -11.75 0.86
C GLN A 14 -4.54 -11.51 -0.10
N LEU A 15 -3.98 -10.30 -0.13
CA LEU A 15 -2.74 -10.03 -0.87
C LEU A 15 -1.55 -10.84 -0.34
N ARG A 16 -1.39 -10.97 0.99
CA ARG A 16 -0.34 -11.83 1.59
C ARG A 16 -0.54 -13.30 1.26
N GLU A 17 -1.78 -13.78 1.21
CA GLU A 17 -2.10 -15.17 0.79
C GLU A 17 -1.64 -15.43 -0.66
N HIS A 18 -1.60 -14.39 -1.50
CA HIS A 18 -1.03 -14.42 -2.86
C HIS A 18 0.49 -14.16 -2.91
N GLY A 19 1.15 -14.11 -1.75
CA GLY A 19 2.58 -13.82 -1.64
C GLY A 19 2.95 -12.43 -2.13
N VAL A 20 2.07 -11.44 -1.93
CA VAL A 20 2.37 -10.02 -2.13
C VAL A 20 2.83 -9.42 -0.81
N GLU A 21 4.01 -8.83 -0.83
CA GLU A 21 4.69 -8.19 0.30
C GLU A 21 4.53 -6.67 0.33
N HIS A 22 4.30 -6.05 -0.83
CA HIS A 22 3.99 -4.62 -0.96
C HIS A 22 3.17 -4.32 -2.24
N LEU A 23 2.42 -3.21 -2.24
CA LEU A 23 1.49 -2.88 -3.34
C LEU A 23 2.17 -2.65 -4.70
N GLY A 24 3.49 -2.44 -4.72
CA GLY A 24 4.23 -2.24 -5.97
C GLY A 24 4.48 -3.52 -6.77
N GLU A 25 4.19 -4.69 -6.19
CA GLU A 25 4.22 -5.99 -6.88
C GLU A 25 2.90 -6.29 -7.60
N VAL A 26 1.85 -5.49 -7.40
CA VAL A 26 0.51 -5.73 -7.96
C VAL A 26 0.32 -4.88 -9.21
N ALA A 27 0.05 -5.52 -10.35
CA ALA A 27 -0.40 -4.82 -11.54
C ALA A 27 -1.91 -4.60 -11.51
N HIS A 28 -2.67 -5.66 -11.19
CA HIS A 28 -4.13 -5.63 -11.11
C HIS A 28 -4.59 -6.54 -9.98
N ALA A 29 -5.69 -6.17 -9.32
CA ALA A 29 -6.37 -7.01 -8.36
C ALA A 29 -7.88 -6.84 -8.51
N TYR A 30 -8.61 -7.95 -8.47
CA TYR A 30 -10.06 -7.99 -8.67
C TYR A 30 -10.70 -8.77 -7.54
N ILE A 31 -11.75 -8.21 -6.94
CA ILE A 31 -12.61 -8.94 -6.00
C ILE A 31 -13.73 -9.56 -6.84
N GLU A 32 -13.73 -10.88 -6.92
CA GLU A 32 -14.70 -11.66 -7.68
C GLU A 32 -16.07 -11.69 -6.97
N THR A 33 -17.10 -12.19 -7.66
CA THR A 33 -18.47 -12.22 -7.12
C THR A 33 -18.63 -13.11 -5.88
N ASP A 34 -17.73 -14.08 -5.69
CA ASP A 34 -17.68 -14.96 -4.52
C ASP A 34 -16.81 -14.37 -3.37
N GLY A 35 -16.26 -13.18 -3.55
CA GLY A 35 -15.40 -12.49 -2.59
C GLY A 35 -13.93 -12.89 -2.68
N ALA A 36 -13.54 -13.80 -3.59
CA ALA A 36 -12.14 -14.14 -3.80
C ALA A 36 -11.36 -13.00 -4.46
N LEU A 37 -10.11 -12.80 -4.06
CA LEU A 37 -9.19 -11.87 -4.71
C LEU A 37 -8.41 -12.59 -5.81
N THR A 38 -8.53 -12.12 -7.05
CA THR A 38 -7.62 -12.48 -8.14
C THR A 38 -6.50 -11.44 -8.21
N VAL A 39 -5.23 -11.87 -8.19
CA VAL A 39 -4.06 -10.97 -8.23
C VAL A 39 -3.20 -11.23 -9.47
N PHE A 40 -2.93 -10.17 -10.24
CA PHE A 40 -1.95 -10.18 -11.31
C PHE A 40 -0.70 -9.42 -10.87
N LYS A 41 0.43 -10.12 -10.73
CA LYS A 41 1.70 -9.50 -10.35
C LYS A 41 2.28 -8.63 -11.46
N ALA A 42 2.92 -7.54 -11.09
CA ALA A 42 3.69 -6.70 -12.00
C ALA A 42 4.89 -7.48 -12.56
N LYS A 43 5.19 -7.28 -13.85
CA LYS A 43 6.38 -7.88 -14.49
C LYS A 43 7.67 -7.36 -13.86
N GLU A 44 7.67 -6.09 -13.51
CA GLU A 44 8.74 -5.41 -12.78
C GLU A 44 8.11 -4.77 -11.55
N SER A 45 8.55 -5.20 -10.37
CA SER A 45 8.12 -4.61 -9.10
C SER A 45 8.58 -3.15 -9.04
N ARG A 46 7.74 -2.31 -8.45
CA ARG A 46 8.05 -0.90 -8.16
C ARG A 46 8.05 -0.69 -6.65
N PRO A 47 8.70 0.37 -6.14
CA PRO A 47 8.54 0.73 -4.75
C PRO A 47 7.06 0.94 -4.39
N GLY A 48 6.59 0.34 -3.30
CA GLY A 48 5.17 0.36 -2.92
C GLY A 48 4.91 0.31 -1.42
N LEU A 49 3.65 0.48 -1.05
CA LEU A 49 3.19 0.44 0.34
C LEU A 49 3.44 -0.95 0.95
N PRO A 50 4.19 -1.05 2.07
CA PRO A 50 4.43 -2.33 2.72
C PRO A 50 3.13 -2.99 3.18
N ILE A 51 2.98 -4.29 2.91
CA ILE A 51 1.86 -5.14 3.36
C ILE A 51 2.34 -6.16 4.41
N VAL A 52 3.61 -6.55 4.30
CA VAL A 52 4.32 -7.44 5.24
C VAL A 52 5.34 -6.62 6.03
N PRO A 53 5.46 -6.82 7.35
CA PRO A 53 4.63 -7.71 8.20
C PRO A 53 3.17 -7.22 8.32
N PRO A 54 2.23 -8.06 8.80
CA PRO A 54 0.88 -7.62 9.10
C PRO A 54 0.88 -6.40 10.03
N TRP A 55 0.19 -5.33 9.66
CA TRP A 55 0.25 -4.05 10.36
C TRP A 55 -0.26 -4.09 11.80
N GLU A 56 -1.08 -5.10 12.13
CA GLU A 56 -1.58 -5.36 13.48
C GLU A 56 -0.48 -5.89 14.42
N ILE A 57 0.56 -6.50 13.84
CA ILE A 57 1.72 -7.03 14.57
C ILE A 57 2.82 -5.97 14.56
N GLU A 58 3.16 -5.47 13.38
CA GLU A 58 4.23 -4.49 13.20
C GLU A 58 3.83 -3.51 12.07
N PRO A 59 3.38 -2.29 12.42
CA PRO A 59 3.02 -1.29 11.42
C PRO A 59 4.26 -0.69 10.76
N PRO A 60 4.17 -0.25 9.50
CA PRO A 60 5.28 0.42 8.83
C PRO A 60 5.66 1.71 9.56
N THR A 61 6.95 2.03 9.55
CA THR A 61 7.46 3.26 10.17
C THR A 61 6.91 4.50 9.46
N GLU A 62 6.18 5.32 10.20
CA GLU A 62 5.65 6.59 9.71
C GLU A 62 6.75 7.65 9.60
N VAL A 63 6.69 8.41 8.51
CA VAL A 63 7.60 9.50 8.20
C VAL A 63 6.79 10.80 8.18
N LYS A 64 7.24 11.81 8.93
CA LYS A 64 6.65 13.15 8.84
C LYS A 64 7.11 13.81 7.55
N ALA A 65 6.16 14.37 6.80
CA ALA A 65 6.37 15.06 5.53
C ALA A 65 7.46 16.14 5.48
N THR A 66 7.84 16.69 6.64
CA THR A 66 8.85 17.76 6.77
C THR A 66 10.27 17.23 6.89
N GLN A 67 10.45 15.92 7.07
CA GLN A 67 11.76 15.29 7.07
C GLN A 67 12.07 14.89 5.63
N THR A 68 13.00 15.63 5.03
CA THR A 68 13.57 15.38 3.71
C THR A 68 13.87 13.90 3.60
N ALA A 69 13.04 13.17 2.85
CA ALA A 69 13.39 11.80 2.51
C ALA A 69 14.62 11.92 1.63
N GLY A 70 15.70 11.23 1.99
CA GLY A 70 16.90 11.14 1.16
C GLY A 70 16.59 10.44 -0.17
N ARG A 71 17.42 9.48 -0.57
CA ARG A 71 17.14 8.64 -1.75
C ARG A 71 15.95 7.68 -1.57
N ASP A 72 15.31 7.67 -0.40
CA ASP A 72 14.25 6.73 -0.06
C ASP A 72 12.91 7.18 -0.67
N SER A 73 12.28 6.34 -1.48
CA SER A 73 10.92 6.59 -1.97
C SER A 73 9.91 6.54 -0.82
N LEU A 74 9.02 7.53 -0.72
CA LEU A 74 7.90 7.54 0.23
C LEU A 74 6.60 7.17 -0.47
N VAL A 75 5.70 6.54 0.28
CA VAL A 75 4.35 6.19 -0.17
C VAL A 75 3.33 6.59 0.88
N CYS A 76 2.16 7.04 0.42
CA CYS A 76 1.07 7.43 1.29
C CYS A 76 0.55 6.22 2.05
N LYS A 77 0.50 6.29 3.39
CA LYS A 77 0.00 5.20 4.24
C LYS A 77 -1.46 4.82 3.93
N GLN A 78 -2.24 5.78 3.42
CA GLN A 78 -3.67 5.59 3.17
C GLN A 78 -3.98 4.95 1.81
N CYS A 79 -3.34 5.39 0.73
CA CYS A 79 -3.69 4.96 -0.63
C CYS A 79 -2.53 4.37 -1.43
N GLY A 80 -1.31 4.35 -0.88
CA GLY A 80 -0.13 3.79 -1.54
C GLY A 80 0.49 4.65 -2.64
N THR A 81 -0.06 5.84 -2.93
CA THR A 81 0.54 6.79 -3.89
C THR A 81 1.96 7.19 -3.48
N THR A 82 2.90 7.09 -4.41
CA THR A 82 4.29 7.50 -4.24
C THR A 82 4.43 9.03 -4.19
N ALA A 83 5.39 9.53 -3.41
CA ALA A 83 5.78 10.93 -3.44
C ALA A 83 7.03 11.12 -4.31
N ASP A 84 6.94 12.02 -5.30
CA ASP A 84 8.10 12.37 -6.15
C ASP A 84 8.98 13.47 -5.54
N ARG A 85 8.52 14.11 -4.45
CA ARG A 85 9.15 15.24 -3.77
C ARG A 85 8.55 15.41 -2.38
N ASP A 86 9.24 16.13 -1.50
CA ASP A 86 8.76 16.47 -0.17
C ASP A 86 7.38 17.17 -0.25
N ARG A 87 6.39 16.56 0.40
CA ARG A 87 4.99 17.01 0.39
C ARG A 87 4.35 16.79 1.73
N SER A 88 3.68 17.82 2.23
CA SER A 88 2.84 17.77 3.43
C SER A 88 1.67 16.80 3.29
N THR A 89 1.02 16.74 2.11
CA THR A 89 -0.15 15.88 1.87
C THR A 89 -0.07 15.12 0.55
N CYS A 90 -0.74 13.97 0.50
CA CYS A 90 -0.85 13.12 -0.67
C CYS A 90 -1.71 13.77 -1.75
N LEU A 91 -1.23 13.77 -3.00
CA LEU A 91 -1.97 14.32 -4.15
C LEU A 91 -3.23 13.53 -4.53
N ASN A 92 -3.34 12.27 -4.10
CA ASN A 92 -4.45 11.40 -4.46
C ASN A 92 -5.58 11.41 -3.43
N CYS A 93 -5.25 11.36 -2.13
CA CYS A 93 -6.27 11.27 -1.06
C CYS A 93 -6.15 12.35 0.03
N ASN A 94 -5.23 13.31 -0.12
CA ASN A 94 -4.98 14.41 0.83
C ASN A 94 -4.58 13.98 2.26
N HIS A 95 -4.22 12.72 2.47
CA HIS A 95 -3.67 12.24 3.74
C HIS A 95 -2.22 12.72 3.95
N ASP A 96 -1.81 12.94 5.19
CA ASP A 96 -0.52 13.55 5.58
C ASP A 96 0.47 12.55 6.22
N VAL A 97 0.07 11.30 6.38
CA VAL A 97 0.94 10.22 6.88
C VAL A 97 1.60 9.48 5.73
N TRP A 98 2.93 9.47 5.76
CA TRP A 98 3.78 8.78 4.81
C TRP A 98 4.53 7.64 5.48
N VAL A 99 4.94 6.65 4.70
CA VAL A 99 5.83 5.57 5.15
C VAL A 99 6.92 5.34 4.10
N ARG A 100 8.02 4.70 4.49
CA ARG A 100 9.02 4.25 3.51
C ARG A 100 8.42 3.21 2.57
N ALA A 101 8.67 3.38 1.27
CA ALA A 101 8.31 2.38 0.29
C ALA A 101 9.19 1.14 0.47
N ARG A 102 8.61 -0.04 0.20
CA ARG A 102 9.34 -1.29 0.04
C ARG A 102 9.58 -1.55 -1.44
N GLY A 103 10.77 -2.02 -1.81
CA GLY A 103 11.17 -2.34 -3.18
C GLY A 103 11.37 -3.81 -3.40
#